data_AF-A0A7L5ATP3-F1
#
_entry.id   AF-A0A7L5ATP3-F1
#
_cell.length_a   1.000
_cell.length_b   1.000
_cell.length_c   1.000
_cell.angle_alpha   90.00
_cell.angle_beta   90.00
_cell.angle_gamma   90.00
#
_symmetry.space_group_name_H-M   'P 1'
#
loop_
_entity.id
_entity.type
_entity.pdbx_description
1 polymer ?
#
loop_
_entity_poly.entity_id
_entity_poly.type
_entity_poly.pdbx_seq_one_letter_code
_entity_poly.pdbx_strand_id
1 'polypeptide(L)'
;MTATSAPSDTLDRAIDHTLRHWPGDLPAPPGHHRAYSIGVLAAAAGQACSTSWAPTRQSGLVRTAAWAAWWISEILNVSIRTVWELVRAEYRRAHKVSPYRPDMSDDDRADWLITQVGMVADTPADHDEDLADALLQVATTATAWLAHTLHDTEEQP
;
A
#
# COMPACT_ATOMS: atom_id res chain seq x y z
N MET A 1 5.59 31.14 -6.90
CA MET A 1 6.58 30.05 -6.88
C MET A 1 6.11 29.05 -5.83
N THR A 2 5.31 28.08 -6.24
CA THR A 2 4.87 26.98 -5.38
C THR A 2 6.05 26.05 -5.15
N ALA A 3 6.46 25.88 -3.89
CA ALA A 3 7.49 24.94 -3.54
C ALA A 3 6.97 23.53 -3.84
N THR A 4 7.54 22.87 -4.84
CA THR A 4 7.32 21.44 -5.06
C THR A 4 7.80 20.71 -3.81
N SER A 5 6.85 20.16 -3.04
CA SER A 5 7.17 19.35 -1.86
C SER A 5 8.08 18.19 -2.26
N ALA A 6 9.06 17.85 -1.42
CA ALA A 6 10.00 16.79 -1.76
C ALA A 6 9.23 15.44 -1.85
N PRO A 7 9.67 14.47 -2.68
CA PRO A 7 9.01 13.17 -2.81
C PRO A 7 8.84 12.43 -1.46
N SER A 8 9.73 12.71 -0.50
CA SER A 8 9.65 12.25 0.89
C SER A 8 8.41 12.78 1.62
N ASP A 9 8.11 14.07 1.47
CA ASP A 9 7.04 14.75 2.20
C ASP A 9 5.64 14.28 1.75
N THR A 10 5.50 13.92 0.47
CA THR A 10 4.23 13.41 -0.09
C THR A 10 3.98 11.96 0.32
N LEU A 11 5.02 11.12 0.41
CA LEU A 11 4.91 9.77 0.96
C LEU A 11 4.57 9.80 2.46
N ASP A 12 5.24 10.64 3.25
CA ASP A 12 4.96 10.76 4.69
C ASP A 12 3.52 11.20 4.95
N ARG A 13 2.99 12.13 4.14
CA ARG A 13 1.57 12.50 4.19
C ARG A 13 0.64 11.33 3.88
N ALA A 14 0.98 10.47 2.93
CA ALA A 14 0.20 9.28 2.60
C ALA A 14 0.23 8.25 3.75
N ILE A 15 1.38 8.04 4.38
CA ILE A 15 1.51 7.18 5.56
C ILE A 15 0.68 7.73 6.72
N ASP A 16 0.80 9.03 7.01
CA ASP A 16 -0.01 9.68 8.05
C ASP A 16 -1.51 9.62 7.74
N HIS A 17 -1.88 9.76 6.47
CA HIS A 17 -3.26 9.59 6.02
C HIS A 17 -3.75 8.16 6.28
N THR A 18 -2.96 7.15 5.95
CA THR A 18 -3.27 5.74 6.23
C THR A 18 -3.42 5.50 7.73
N LEU A 19 -2.48 5.96 8.55
CA LEU A 19 -2.52 5.79 10.01
C LEU A 19 -3.72 6.48 10.66
N ARG A 20 -4.17 7.63 10.14
CA ARG A 20 -5.37 8.32 10.64
C ARG A 20 -6.67 7.60 10.32
N HIS A 21 -6.77 7.01 9.13
CA HIS A 21 -7.99 6.33 8.66
C HIS A 21 -7.98 4.83 9.01
N TRP A 22 -6.85 4.32 9.48
CA TRP A 22 -6.67 2.96 9.92
C TRP A 22 -5.82 2.92 11.19
N PRO A 23 -6.43 3.15 12.37
CA PRO A 23 -5.70 3.25 13.63
C PRO A 23 -5.10 1.92 14.16
N GLY A 24 -5.14 0.83 13.37
CA GLY A 24 -4.50 -0.44 13.72
C GLY A 24 -5.36 -1.39 14.56
N ASP A 25 -6.52 -0.97 15.03
CA ASP A 25 -7.41 -1.76 15.89
C ASP A 25 -8.48 -2.56 15.10
N LEU A 26 -8.08 -3.27 14.05
CA LEU A 26 -8.99 -4.30 13.55
C LEU A 26 -8.96 -5.51 14.48
N PRO A 27 -10.11 -6.17 14.73
CA PRO A 27 -10.10 -7.46 15.39
C PRO A 27 -9.19 -8.38 14.59
N ALA A 28 -8.19 -8.96 15.26
CA ALA A 28 -7.38 -10.02 14.68
C ALA A 28 -8.35 -11.03 14.04
N PRO A 29 -8.19 -11.38 12.75
CA PRO A 29 -9.09 -12.31 12.12
C PRO A 29 -9.14 -13.61 12.94
N PRO A 30 -10.32 -14.25 13.06
CA PRO A 30 -10.48 -15.46 13.83
C PRO A 30 -9.61 -16.57 13.21
N GLY A 31 -8.43 -16.79 13.79
CA GLY A 31 -7.41 -17.68 13.24
C GLY A 31 -6.71 -17.11 12.01
N HIS A 32 -5.39 -17.28 11.93
CA HIS A 32 -4.54 -16.85 10.82
C HIS A 32 -4.80 -17.65 9.54
N HIS A 33 -6.01 -17.59 8.99
CA HIS A 33 -6.31 -18.22 7.71
C HIS A 33 -5.77 -17.33 6.60
N ARG A 34 -4.58 -17.66 6.11
CA ARG A 34 -3.92 -17.00 4.99
C ARG A 34 -4.86 -16.69 3.81
N ALA A 35 -5.75 -17.61 3.47
CA ALA A 35 -6.76 -17.41 2.42
C ALA A 35 -7.72 -16.24 2.71
N TYR A 36 -8.14 -16.07 3.97
CA TYR A 36 -8.94 -14.92 4.39
C TYR A 36 -8.14 -13.61 4.27
N SER A 37 -6.89 -13.59 4.73
CA SER A 37 -6.02 -12.40 4.63
C SER A 37 -5.78 -11.99 3.18
N ILE A 38 -5.59 -12.95 2.27
CA ILE A 38 -5.51 -12.71 0.82
C ILE A 38 -6.84 -12.15 0.29
N GLY A 39 -7.98 -12.73 0.67
CA GLY A 39 -9.30 -12.25 0.23
C GLY A 39 -9.58 -10.82 0.66
N VAL A 40 -9.21 -10.44 1.90
CA VAL A 40 -9.32 -9.06 2.39
C VAL A 40 -8.41 -8.11 1.60
N LEU A 41 -7.16 -8.52 1.36
CA LEU A 41 -6.20 -7.73 0.59
C LEU A 41 -6.67 -7.51 -0.85
N ALA A 42 -7.13 -8.57 -1.51
CA ALA A 42 -7.63 -8.53 -2.88
C ALA A 42 -8.90 -7.68 -3.01
N ALA A 43 -9.82 -7.76 -2.05
CA ALA A 43 -11.01 -6.91 -2.03
C ALA A 43 -10.66 -5.42 -1.88
N ALA A 44 -9.71 -5.09 -1.00
CA ALA A 44 -9.22 -3.72 -0.83
C ALA A 44 -8.52 -3.20 -2.10
N ALA A 45 -7.67 -4.03 -2.71
CA ALA A 45 -7.01 -3.68 -3.98
C ALA A 45 -8.02 -3.51 -5.12
N GLY A 46 -9.04 -4.36 -5.21
CA GLY A 46 -10.14 -4.20 -6.18
C GLY A 46 -10.91 -2.89 -5.98
N GLN A 47 -11.11 -2.45 -4.74
CA GLN A 47 -11.70 -1.15 -4.44
C GLN A 47 -10.77 0.00 -4.89
N ALA A 48 -9.45 -0.13 -4.69
CA ALA A 48 -8.47 0.84 -5.17
C ALA A 48 -8.47 0.98 -6.70
N CYS A 49 -8.55 -0.16 -7.41
CA CYS A 49 -8.57 -0.18 -8.87
C CYS A 49 -9.92 0.22 -9.49
N SER A 50 -10.96 0.49 -8.68
CA SER A 50 -12.24 0.96 -9.20
C SER A 50 -12.12 2.36 -9.80
N THR A 51 -12.60 2.52 -11.04
CA THR A 51 -12.61 3.80 -11.77
C THR A 51 -13.73 4.77 -11.32
N SER A 52 -14.57 4.34 -10.38
CA SER A 52 -15.86 4.99 -10.14
C SER A 52 -15.78 6.30 -9.34
N TRP A 53 -14.76 6.52 -8.49
CA TRP A 53 -14.67 7.71 -7.64
C TRP A 53 -13.32 7.82 -6.90
N ALA A 54 -12.71 9.02 -6.88
CA ALA A 54 -11.41 9.23 -6.22
C ALA A 54 -11.41 8.91 -4.70
N PRO A 55 -12.42 9.27 -3.89
CA PRO A 55 -12.52 8.84 -2.50
C PRO A 55 -12.63 7.32 -2.30
N THR A 56 -13.33 6.60 -3.18
CA THR A 56 -13.38 5.13 -3.14
C THR A 56 -12.00 4.54 -3.35
N ARG A 57 -11.26 5.06 -4.33
CA ARG A 57 -9.87 4.69 -4.62
C ARG A 57 -8.96 4.96 -3.42
N GLN A 58 -8.99 6.17 -2.87
CA GLN A 58 -8.19 6.54 -1.69
C GLN A 58 -8.47 5.59 -0.52
N SER A 59 -9.75 5.30 -0.24
CA SER A 59 -10.14 4.34 0.79
C SER A 59 -9.63 2.93 0.50
N GLY A 60 -9.69 2.47 -0.74
CA GLY A 60 -9.12 1.19 -1.17
C GLY A 60 -7.60 1.14 -0.93
N LEU A 61 -6.88 2.18 -1.36
CA LEU A 61 -5.42 2.28 -1.20
C LEU A 61 -4.98 2.30 0.26
N VAL A 62 -5.69 3.07 1.11
CA VAL A 62 -5.47 3.07 2.57
C VAL A 62 -5.63 1.67 3.14
N ARG A 63 -6.73 0.99 2.80
CA ARG A 63 -7.01 -0.36 3.30
C ARG A 63 -5.98 -1.37 2.84
N THR A 64 -5.59 -1.32 1.57
CA THR A 64 -4.56 -2.21 1.00
C THR A 64 -3.21 -2.00 1.67
N ALA A 65 -2.77 -0.74 1.80
CA ALA A 65 -1.50 -0.41 2.42
C ALA A 65 -1.46 -0.83 3.90
N ALA A 66 -2.52 -0.50 4.65
CA ALA A 66 -2.60 -0.80 6.06
C ALA A 66 -2.70 -2.29 6.36
N TRP A 67 -3.49 -3.04 5.57
CA TRP A 67 -3.63 -4.48 5.76
C TRP A 67 -2.33 -5.23 5.43
N ALA A 68 -1.66 -4.86 4.35
CA ALA A 68 -0.35 -5.41 4.01
C ALA A 68 0.68 -5.09 5.11
N ALA A 69 0.74 -3.84 5.58
CA ALA A 69 1.66 -3.45 6.64
C ALA A 69 1.40 -4.18 7.97
N TRP A 70 0.14 -4.34 8.35
CA TRP A 70 -0.25 -5.12 9.52
C TRP A 70 0.17 -6.58 9.38
N TRP A 71 -0.08 -7.19 8.23
CA TRP A 71 0.29 -8.59 8.02
C TRP A 71 1.81 -8.80 8.07
N ILE A 72 2.61 -7.89 7.52
CA ILE A 72 4.07 -7.91 7.68
C ILE A 72 4.47 -7.84 9.17
N SER A 73 3.80 -6.99 9.96
CA SER A 73 4.11 -6.87 11.39
C SER A 73 3.88 -8.17 12.16
N GLU A 74 2.85 -8.94 11.79
CA GLU A 74 2.57 -10.25 12.38
C GLU A 74 3.61 -11.30 11.94
N ILE A 75 3.96 -11.35 10.65
CA ILE A 75 4.94 -12.30 10.11
C ILE A 75 6.32 -12.08 10.72
N LEU A 76 6.78 -10.83 10.74
CA LEU A 76 8.11 -10.47 11.21
C LEU A 76 8.18 -10.25 12.74
N ASN A 77 7.03 -10.25 13.43
CA ASN A 77 6.91 -9.93 14.85
C ASN A 77 7.59 -8.59 15.22
N VAL A 78 7.26 -7.53 14.46
CA VAL A 78 7.80 -6.18 14.66
C VAL A 78 6.67 -5.17 14.82
N SER A 79 6.97 -3.97 15.34
CA SER A 79 5.97 -2.92 15.43
C SER A 79 5.50 -2.46 14.05
N ILE A 80 4.24 -2.06 13.92
CA ILE A 80 3.70 -1.46 12.68
C ILE A 80 4.53 -0.23 12.23
N ARG A 81 5.08 0.53 13.17
CA ARG A 81 5.99 1.66 12.88
C ARG A 81 7.24 1.19 12.15
N THR A 82 7.83 0.06 12.57
CA THR A 82 8.99 -0.54 11.89
C THR A 82 8.65 -0.90 10.46
N VAL A 83 7.46 -1.46 10.21
CA VAL A 83 7.00 -1.79 8.85
C VAL A 83 6.89 -0.55 7.98
N TRP A 84 6.35 0.56 8.50
CA TRP A 84 6.30 1.81 7.75
C TRP A 84 7.68 2.38 7.42
N GLU A 85 8.70 2.18 8.29
CA GLU A 85 10.08 2.51 7.93
C GLU A 85 10.62 1.65 6.79
N LEU A 86 10.25 0.36 6.74
CA LEU A 86 10.59 -0.52 5.61
C LEU A 86 9.92 -0.03 4.31
N VAL A 87 8.64 0.35 4.37
CA VAL A 87 7.91 0.94 3.23
C VAL A 87 8.60 2.21 2.74
N ARG A 88 9.04 3.10 3.64
CA ARG A 88 9.83 4.29 3.26
C ARG A 88 11.15 3.94 2.61
N ALA A 89 11.88 2.97 3.16
CA ALA A 89 13.16 2.52 2.61
C ALA A 89 12.96 1.94 1.20
N GLU A 90 11.94 1.11 1.03
CA GLU A 90 11.62 0.48 -0.24
C GLU A 90 11.15 1.49 -1.29
N TYR A 91 10.26 2.41 -0.91
CA TYR A 91 9.88 3.52 -1.79
C TYR A 91 11.12 4.31 -2.23
N ARG A 92 12.01 4.71 -1.32
CA ARG A 92 13.23 5.45 -1.68
C ARG A 92 14.16 4.67 -2.60
N ARG A 93 14.30 3.36 -2.39
CA ARG A 93 15.09 2.48 -3.27
C ARG A 93 14.50 2.44 -4.68
N ALA A 94 13.18 2.35 -4.77
CA ALA A 94 12.47 2.03 -6.00
C ALA A 94 11.88 3.25 -6.74
N HIS A 95 11.80 4.44 -6.13
CA HIS A 95 11.08 5.59 -6.69
C HIS A 95 11.57 6.10 -8.05
N LYS A 96 12.80 5.75 -8.45
CA LYS A 96 13.40 6.15 -9.74
C LYS A 96 13.26 5.10 -10.85
N VAL A 97 12.80 3.89 -10.53
CA VAL A 97 12.84 2.73 -11.44
C VAL A 97 11.55 1.88 -11.43
N SER A 98 10.68 2.11 -10.45
CA SER A 98 9.48 1.32 -10.15
C SER A 98 8.24 2.24 -10.24
N PRO A 99 6.99 1.77 -10.08
CA PRO A 99 5.75 2.44 -10.56
C PRO A 99 5.37 3.74 -9.82
N TYR A 100 6.29 4.22 -8.99
CA TYR A 100 6.24 5.42 -8.19
C TYR A 100 6.55 6.68 -8.99
N ARG A 101 6.67 6.57 -10.31
CA ARG A 101 6.92 7.71 -11.17
C ARG A 101 5.67 8.57 -11.29
N PRO A 102 5.81 9.91 -11.32
CA PRO A 102 4.67 10.81 -11.48
C PRO A 102 3.93 10.63 -12.82
N ASP A 103 4.64 10.19 -13.86
CA ASP A 103 4.12 10.08 -15.24
C ASP A 103 3.41 8.76 -15.56
N MET A 104 3.32 7.84 -14.60
CA MET A 104 2.59 6.58 -14.78
C MET A 104 1.07 6.82 -14.85
N SER A 105 0.33 6.01 -15.61
CA SER A 105 -1.13 6.09 -15.65
C SER A 105 -1.78 5.38 -14.45
N ASP A 106 -3.04 5.70 -14.13
CA ASP A 106 -3.79 4.97 -13.10
C ASP A 106 -4.03 3.50 -13.48
N ASP A 107 -4.16 3.19 -14.77
CA ASP A 107 -4.30 1.81 -15.26
C ASP A 107 -3.02 1.01 -15.04
N ASP A 108 -1.85 1.59 -15.35
CA ASP A 108 -0.56 0.94 -15.08
C ASP A 108 -0.33 0.73 -13.57
N ARG A 109 -0.76 1.69 -12.73
CA ARG A 109 -0.70 1.54 -11.27
C ARG A 109 -1.64 0.45 -10.76
N ALA A 110 -2.83 0.34 -11.34
CA ALA A 110 -3.79 -0.72 -11.04
C ALA A 110 -3.22 -2.10 -11.41
N ASP A 111 -2.70 -2.26 -12.62
CA ASP A 111 -2.09 -3.49 -13.10
C ASP A 111 -0.89 -3.90 -12.23
N TRP A 112 -0.05 -2.93 -11.84
CA TRP A 112 1.04 -3.21 -10.93
C TRP A 112 0.55 -3.66 -9.55
N LEU A 113 -0.43 -2.97 -8.96
CA LEU A 113 -0.97 -3.34 -7.67
C LEU A 113 -1.59 -4.74 -7.69
N ILE A 114 -2.35 -5.07 -8.75
CA ILE A 114 -2.94 -6.40 -8.95
C ILE A 114 -1.85 -7.46 -9.06
N THR A 115 -0.77 -7.16 -9.79
CA THR A 115 0.39 -8.07 -9.92
C THR A 115 1.01 -8.36 -8.56
N GLN A 116 1.25 -7.35 -7.72
CA GLN A 116 1.83 -7.54 -6.38
C GLN A 116 0.90 -8.35 -5.46
N VAL A 117 -0.42 -8.13 -5.54
CA VAL A 117 -1.40 -8.93 -4.79
C VAL A 117 -1.43 -10.39 -5.28
N GLY A 118 -1.28 -10.61 -6.59
CA GLY A 118 -1.11 -11.96 -7.16
C GLY A 118 0.11 -12.67 -6.60
N MET A 119 1.26 -11.97 -6.50
CA MET A 119 2.47 -12.54 -5.90
C MET A 119 2.26 -13.00 -4.45
N VAL A 120 1.54 -12.23 -3.62
CA VAL A 120 1.18 -12.63 -2.24
C VAL A 120 0.36 -13.92 -2.22
N ALA A 121 -0.55 -14.08 -3.18
CA ALA A 121 -1.38 -15.27 -3.31
C ALA A 121 -0.58 -16.49 -3.78
N ASP A 122 0.41 -16.28 -4.66
CA ASP A 122 1.25 -17.32 -5.24
C ASP A 122 2.43 -17.74 -4.35
N THR A 123 2.81 -16.93 -3.35
CA THR A 123 3.88 -17.30 -2.42
C THR A 123 3.54 -18.63 -1.70
N PRO A 124 4.45 -19.60 -1.58
CA PRO A 124 4.16 -20.85 -0.85
C PRO A 124 3.87 -20.64 0.65
N ALA A 125 3.13 -21.58 1.26
CA ALA A 125 2.69 -21.53 2.66
C ALA A 125 3.82 -21.51 3.70
N ASP A 126 4.98 -22.02 3.32
CA ASP A 126 6.18 -22.26 4.14
C ASP A 126 7.30 -21.22 3.90
N HIS A 127 7.03 -20.17 3.13
CA HIS A 127 7.99 -19.13 2.77
C HIS A 127 7.56 -17.76 3.30
N ASP A 128 7.61 -17.59 4.62
CA ASP A 128 7.18 -16.37 5.32
C ASP A 128 8.01 -15.13 4.95
N GLU A 129 9.30 -15.29 4.65
CA GLU A 129 10.17 -14.19 4.21
C GLU A 129 9.75 -13.67 2.82
N ASP A 130 9.52 -14.58 1.87
CA ASP A 130 9.03 -14.24 0.52
C ASP A 130 7.63 -13.59 0.59
N LEU A 131 6.81 -14.01 1.55
CA LEU A 131 5.48 -13.45 1.78
C LEU A 131 5.59 -12.02 2.33
N ALA A 132 6.48 -11.79 3.29
CA ALA A 132 6.74 -10.46 3.84
C ALA A 132 7.26 -9.50 2.76
N ASP A 133 8.14 -9.96 1.88
CA ASP A 133 8.66 -9.18 0.75
C ASP A 133 7.55 -8.82 -0.26
N ALA A 134 6.71 -9.79 -0.64
CA ALA A 134 5.57 -9.53 -1.52
C ALA A 134 4.58 -8.53 -0.89
N LEU A 135 4.28 -8.68 0.39
CA LEU A 135 3.42 -7.74 1.12
C LEU A 135 4.07 -6.35 1.22
N LEU A 136 5.39 -6.25 1.37
CA LEU A 136 6.10 -4.98 1.40
C LEU A 136 5.97 -4.26 0.05
N GLN A 137 6.02 -4.98 -1.07
CA GLN A 137 5.76 -4.41 -2.38
C GLN A 137 4.32 -3.92 -2.52
N VAL A 138 3.32 -4.65 -2.01
CA VAL A 138 1.92 -4.22 -2.01
C VAL A 138 1.74 -2.94 -1.19
N ALA A 139 2.26 -2.91 0.04
CA ALA A 139 2.17 -1.74 0.92
C ALA A 139 2.82 -0.51 0.31
N THR A 140 4.01 -0.68 -0.29
CA THR A 140 4.74 0.41 -0.93
C THR A 140 4.02 0.93 -2.17
N THR A 141 3.51 0.03 -3.03
CA THR A 141 2.70 0.35 -4.21
C THR A 141 1.48 1.18 -3.84
N ALA A 142 0.66 0.67 -2.91
CA ALA A 142 -0.57 1.32 -2.51
C ALA A 142 -0.32 2.70 -1.87
N THR A 143 0.72 2.80 -1.01
CA THR A 143 1.08 4.07 -0.35
C THR A 143 1.53 5.13 -1.36
N ALA A 144 2.33 4.74 -2.34
CA ALA A 144 2.80 5.69 -3.35
C ALA A 144 1.69 6.16 -4.29
N TRP A 145 0.77 5.28 -4.68
CA TRP A 145 -0.38 5.68 -5.48
C TRP A 145 -1.34 6.59 -4.67
N LEU A 146 -1.48 6.32 -3.37
CA LEU A 146 -2.21 7.22 -2.46
C LEU A 146 -1.56 8.59 -2.41
N ALA A 147 -0.23 8.64 -2.29
CA ALA A 147 0.56 9.86 -2.27
C ALA A 147 0.31 10.71 -3.55
N HIS A 148 0.27 10.05 -4.72
CA HIS A 148 -0.07 10.70 -5.98
C HIS A 148 -1.51 11.21 -6.00
N THR A 149 -2.48 10.38 -5.59
CA THR A 149 -3.90 10.75 -5.60
C THR A 149 -4.18 11.93 -4.66
N LEU A 150 -3.53 11.98 -3.50
CA LEU A 150 -3.63 13.10 -2.55
C LEU A 150 -3.05 14.37 -3.15
N HIS A 151 -1.91 14.28 -3.85
CA HIS A 151 -1.30 15.42 -4.52
C HIS A 151 -2.19 15.99 -5.63
N ASP A 152 -2.74 15.13 -6.49
CA ASP A 152 -3.63 15.56 -7.59
C ASP A 152 -4.91 16.23 -7.08
N THR A 153 -5.43 15.78 -5.92
CA THR A 153 -6.62 16.37 -5.30
C THR A 153 -6.33 17.76 -4.70
N GLU A 154 -5.10 18.02 -4.26
CA GLU A 154 -4.70 19.34 -3.74
C GLU A 154 -4.42 20.37 -4.83
N GLU A 155 -4.06 19.92 -6.04
CA GLU A 155 -3.77 20.81 -7.19
C GLU A 155 -5.00 21.13 -8.05
N GLN A 156 -6.13 20.46 -7.84
CA GLN A 156 -7.41 20.79 -8.49
C GLN A 156 -8.19 21.83 -7.66
N PRO A 157 -8.44 23.05 -8.19
CA PRO A 157 -9.14 24.13 -7.48
C PRO A 157 -10.64 23.89 -7.27
#